data_AF-A0AAU9XXZ1-F1
#
_entry.id   AF-A0AAU9XXZ1-F1
#
_cell.length_a   1.000
_cell.length_b   1.000
_cell.length_c   1.000
_cell.angle_alpha   90.00
_cell.angle_beta   90.00
_cell.angle_gamma   90.00
#
_symmetry.space_group_name_H-M   'P 1'
#
loop_
_entity.id
_entity.type
_entity.pdbx_description
1 polymer ?
#
loop_
_entity_poly.entity_id
_entity_poly.type
_entity_poly.pdbx_seq_one_letter_code
_entity_poly.pdbx_strand_id
1 'polypeptide(L)'
;MTPQALNKFLSDAFRRKINYGLCLMKDVQFEQTRKALQSKQRDLKQKGMGTKPNASAVLSEEDIRVLFEKDLLESSTAEALLNRVWFNDTIHFGLRGCKETREMCWGDVKLCQNFHRVGVPRIQ
;
A
#
# COMPACT_ATOMS: atom_id res chain seq x y z
N MET A 1 -11.60 16.19 13.70
CA MET A 1 -10.71 16.08 12.51
C MET A 1 -9.66 15.02 12.78
N THR A 2 -9.57 13.97 11.95
CA THR A 2 -8.59 12.87 12.14
C THR A 2 -7.27 13.17 11.41
N PRO A 3 -6.15 12.49 11.75
CA PRO A 3 -4.88 12.62 11.02
C PRO A 3 -5.01 12.34 9.51
N GLN A 4 -5.94 11.46 9.11
CA GLN A 4 -6.22 11.18 7.69
C GLN A 4 -7.00 12.29 6.99
N ALA A 5 -8.01 12.85 7.64
CA ALA A 5 -8.72 14.00 7.10
C ALA A 5 -7.75 15.18 6.91
N LEU A 6 -6.78 15.32 7.82
CA LEU A 6 -5.70 16.29 7.71
C LEU A 6 -4.78 15.99 6.51
N ASN A 7 -4.37 14.73 6.31
CA ASN A 7 -3.58 14.34 5.14
C ASN A 7 -4.33 14.53 3.81
N LYS A 8 -5.65 14.25 3.79
CA LYS A 8 -6.50 14.50 2.63
C LYS A 8 -6.60 15.99 2.33
N PHE A 9 -6.80 16.83 3.36
CA PHE A 9 -6.77 18.27 3.22
C PHE A 9 -5.42 18.78 2.65
N LEU A 10 -4.29 18.21 3.07
CA LEU A 10 -2.99 18.53 2.49
C LEU A 10 -2.87 18.11 1.03
N SER A 11 -3.36 16.92 0.69
CA SER A 11 -3.40 16.44 -0.70
C SER A 11 -4.25 17.37 -1.57
N ASP A 12 -5.39 17.83 -1.06
CA ASP A 12 -6.28 18.73 -1.77
C ASP A 12 -5.71 20.15 -1.87
N ALA A 13 -5.03 20.64 -0.82
CA ALA A 13 -4.25 21.88 -0.86
C ALA A 13 -3.09 21.78 -1.85
N PHE A 14 -2.43 20.62 -1.95
CA PHE A 14 -1.41 20.35 -2.96
C PHE A 14 -2.02 20.31 -4.37
N ARG A 15 -3.21 19.76 -4.57
CA ARG A 15 -3.85 19.76 -5.90
C ARG A 15 -4.17 21.18 -6.38
N ARG A 16 -4.47 22.10 -5.46
CA ARG A 16 -4.65 23.54 -5.74
C ARG A 16 -3.33 24.28 -6.07
N LYS A 17 -2.17 23.64 -5.91
CA LYS A 17 -0.83 24.17 -6.24
C LYS A 17 -0.64 24.48 -7.72
N ILE A 18 -1.43 23.87 -8.61
CA ILE A 18 -1.33 24.11 -10.06
C ILE A 18 -1.49 25.61 -10.40
N ASN A 19 -2.07 26.42 -9.51
CA ASN A 19 -2.34 27.83 -9.76
C ASN A 19 -1.43 28.86 -9.04
N TYR A 20 -0.51 28.47 -8.14
CA TYR A 20 0.20 29.45 -7.27
C TYR A 20 1.72 29.30 -7.18
N GLY A 21 2.34 28.39 -7.92
CA GLY A 21 3.82 28.24 -7.99
C GLY A 21 4.50 27.75 -6.69
N LEU A 22 3.83 27.82 -5.54
CA LEU A 22 4.38 27.50 -4.22
C LEU A 22 3.78 26.21 -3.61
N CYS A 23 4.63 25.41 -2.95
CA CYS A 23 4.36 24.09 -2.40
C CYS A 23 4.33 24.05 -0.87
N LEU A 24 3.15 23.84 -0.27
CA LEU A 24 3.01 23.60 1.17
C LEU A 24 3.97 22.51 1.71
N MET A 25 4.23 21.47 0.91
CA MET A 25 5.04 20.31 1.33
C MET A 25 6.55 20.48 1.12
N LYS A 26 6.99 21.40 0.25
CA LYS A 26 8.40 21.50 -0.16
C LYS A 26 9.01 22.87 0.14
N ASP A 27 8.23 23.93 0.03
CA ASP A 27 8.79 25.27 0.03
C ASP A 27 9.03 25.75 1.45
N VAL A 28 10.14 26.48 1.62
CA VAL A 28 10.61 26.96 2.93
C VAL A 28 9.60 27.90 3.61
N GLN A 29 8.80 28.63 2.82
CA GLN A 29 7.77 29.57 3.31
C GLN A 29 6.74 28.89 4.22
N PHE A 30 6.57 27.57 4.08
CA PHE A 30 5.60 26.80 4.84
C PHE A 30 6.21 25.91 5.93
N GLU A 31 7.49 26.11 6.27
CA GLU A 31 8.18 25.29 7.28
C GLU A 31 7.46 25.33 8.65
N GLN A 32 7.05 26.52 9.10
CA GLN A 32 6.30 26.67 10.34
C GLN A 32 4.93 26.00 10.28
N THR A 33 4.23 26.12 9.15
CA THR A 33 2.93 25.46 8.92
C THR A 33 3.09 23.94 9.00
N ARG A 34 4.14 23.37 8.40
CA ARG A 34 4.44 21.93 8.48
C ARG A 34 4.71 21.48 9.92
N LYS A 35 5.48 22.25 10.69
CA LYS A 35 5.76 21.95 12.11
C LYS A 35 4.49 21.95 12.96
N ALA A 36 3.65 22.99 12.81
CA ALA A 36 2.37 23.07 13.52
C ALA A 36 1.45 21.89 13.16
N LEU A 37 1.42 21.51 11.88
CA LEU A 37 0.64 20.39 11.38
C LEU A 37 1.12 19.05 11.96
N GLN A 38 2.43 18.80 11.95
CA GLN A 38 3.01 17.60 12.55
C GLN A 38 2.72 17.51 14.05
N SER A 39 2.81 18.63 14.77
CA SER A 39 2.42 18.71 16.18
C SER A 39 0.95 18.30 16.36
N LYS A 40 0.05 18.82 15.52
CA LYS A 40 -1.37 18.46 15.58
C LYS A 40 -1.63 16.98 15.25
N GLN A 41 -0.90 16.42 14.29
CA GLN A 41 -0.97 14.99 13.98
C GLN A 41 -0.52 14.13 15.16
N ARG A 42 0.52 14.54 15.89
CA ARG A 42 0.99 13.84 17.11
C ARG A 42 -0.05 13.90 18.22
N ASP A 43 -0.61 15.08 18.50
CA ASP A 43 -1.70 15.28 19.48
C ASP A 43 -2.91 14.36 19.17
N LEU A 44 -3.33 14.32 17.90
CA LEU A 44 -4.44 13.47 17.47
C LEU A 44 -4.12 11.97 17.61
N LYS A 45 -2.88 11.54 17.35
CA LYS A 45 -2.46 10.16 17.58
C LYS A 45 -2.46 9.81 19.08
N GLN A 46 -1.94 10.70 19.93
CA GLN A 46 -1.92 10.51 21.38
C GLN A 46 -3.33 10.41 21.97
N LYS A 47 -4.29 11.16 21.41
CA LYS A 47 -5.71 11.08 21.76
C LYS A 47 -6.44 9.84 21.22
N GLY A 48 -5.71 8.86 20.66
CA GLY A 48 -6.29 7.67 20.06
C GLY A 48 -7.10 7.94 18.78
N MET A 49 -7.03 9.15 18.23
CA MET A 49 -7.70 9.52 16.98
C MET A 49 -6.86 9.19 15.75
N GLY A 50 -5.77 8.43 15.91
CA GLY A 50 -5.04 7.79 14.83
C GLY A 50 -5.83 6.61 14.28
N THR A 51 -5.92 6.48 12.95
CA THR A 51 -6.59 5.35 12.31
C THR A 51 -6.01 4.02 12.79
N LYS A 52 -6.83 3.02 13.15
CA LYS A 52 -7.61 2.23 12.20
C LYS A 52 -8.92 1.64 12.83
N PRO A 53 -10.06 2.35 12.83
CA PRO A 53 -11.37 1.68 12.84
C PRO A 53 -11.62 0.89 11.54
N ASN A 54 -11.03 1.33 10.41
CA ASN A 54 -11.09 0.65 9.12
C ASN A 54 -9.72 0.04 8.78
N ALA A 55 -9.13 -0.72 9.71
CA ALA A 55 -8.02 -1.59 9.32
C ALA A 55 -8.52 -2.45 8.16
N SER A 56 -7.80 -2.50 7.04
CA SER A 56 -8.11 -3.51 6.02
C SER A 56 -8.09 -4.86 6.72
N ALA A 57 -9.23 -5.53 6.71
CA ALA A 57 -9.29 -6.91 7.14
C ALA A 57 -8.27 -7.71 6.32
N VAL A 58 -7.69 -8.73 6.95
CA VAL A 58 -6.92 -9.72 6.21
C VAL A 58 -7.90 -10.39 5.25
N LEU A 59 -7.54 -10.50 3.97
CA LEU A 59 -8.34 -11.23 2.99
C LEU A 59 -8.48 -12.68 3.46
N SER A 60 -9.72 -13.17 3.52
CA SER A 60 -9.98 -14.55 3.89
C SER A 60 -9.77 -15.48 2.70
N GLU A 61 -9.69 -16.79 2.96
CA GLU A 61 -9.63 -17.77 1.87
C GLU A 61 -10.90 -17.75 1.01
N GLU A 62 -12.05 -17.45 1.61
CA GLU A 62 -13.33 -17.29 0.92
C GLU A 62 -13.30 -16.08 -0.02
N ASP A 63 -12.73 -14.95 0.40
CA ASP A 63 -12.55 -13.78 -0.47
C ASP A 63 -11.72 -14.15 -1.71
N ILE A 64 -10.64 -14.91 -1.51
CA ILE A 64 -9.77 -15.37 -2.61
C ILE A 64 -10.52 -16.31 -3.55
N ARG A 65 -11.31 -17.25 -3.01
CA ARG A 65 -12.15 -18.16 -3.81
C ARG A 65 -13.12 -17.38 -4.69
N VAL A 66 -13.79 -16.37 -4.14
CA VAL A 66 -14.72 -15.52 -4.91
C VAL A 66 -14.01 -14.79 -6.05
N LEU A 67 -12.74 -14.40 -5.89
CA LEU A 67 -11.96 -13.79 -6.99
C LEU A 67 -11.65 -14.79 -8.11
N PHE A 68 -11.43 -16.06 -7.78
CA PHE A 68 -11.25 -17.13 -8.76
C PHE A 68 -12.56 -17.48 -9.47
N GLU A 69 -13.67 -17.61 -8.73
CA GLU A 69 -15.00 -17.90 -9.30
C GLU A 69 -15.51 -16.80 -10.25
N LYS A 70 -14.97 -15.58 -10.13
CA LYS A 70 -15.31 -14.44 -10.99
C LYS A 70 -14.33 -14.24 -12.15
N ASP A 71 -13.45 -15.21 -12.40
CA ASP A 71 -12.41 -15.17 -13.44
C ASP A 71 -11.43 -13.99 -13.33
N LEU A 72 -11.32 -13.36 -12.15
CA LEU A 72 -10.50 -12.16 -11.96
C LEU A 72 -9.02 -12.49 -11.77
N LEU A 73 -8.72 -13.70 -11.29
CA LEU A 73 -7.36 -14.20 -11.05
C LEU A 73 -7.04 -15.44 -11.89
N GLU A 74 -7.89 -15.75 -12.87
CA GLU A 74 -7.67 -16.87 -13.77
C GLU A 74 -6.62 -16.57 -14.85
N SER A 75 -6.23 -17.61 -15.59
CA SER A 75 -5.35 -17.49 -16.75
C SER A 75 -6.11 -17.47 -18.09
N SER A 76 -7.43 -17.28 -18.05
CA SER A 76 -8.32 -17.30 -19.22
C SER A 76 -8.19 -16.03 -20.08
N THR A 77 -7.81 -14.91 -19.48
CA THR A 77 -7.56 -13.64 -20.18
C THR A 77 -6.22 -13.02 -19.78
N ALA A 78 -5.67 -12.18 -20.66
CA ALA A 78 -4.45 -11.43 -20.36
C ALA A 78 -4.62 -10.50 -19.14
N GLU A 79 -5.82 -9.93 -18.97
CA GLU A 79 -6.15 -9.07 -17.83
C GLU A 79 -6.20 -9.86 -16.52
N ALA A 80 -6.88 -11.00 -16.50
CA ALA A 80 -6.94 -11.86 -15.31
C ALA A 80 -5.55 -12.36 -14.89
N LEU A 81 -4.68 -12.65 -15.87
CA LEU A 81 -3.30 -13.03 -15.60
C LEU A 81 -2.49 -11.88 -14.98
N LEU A 82 -2.64 -10.65 -15.48
CA LEU A 82 -1.99 -9.47 -14.90
C LEU A 82 -2.50 -9.20 -13.48
N ASN A 83 -3.81 -9.31 -13.26
CA ASN A 83 -4.42 -9.19 -11.93
C ASN A 83 -3.87 -10.22 -10.96
N ARG A 84 -3.66 -11.47 -11.42
CA ARG A 84 -3.07 -12.54 -10.61
C ARG A 84 -1.65 -12.24 -10.18
N VAL A 85 -0.82 -11.73 -11.08
CA VAL A 85 0.57 -11.34 -10.75
C VAL A 85 0.55 -10.22 -9.70
N TRP A 86 -0.21 -9.15 -9.96
CA TRP A 86 -0.35 -8.04 -9.03
C TRP A 86 -0.87 -8.48 -7.65
N PHE A 87 -1.86 -9.37 -7.63
CA PHE A 87 -2.42 -9.94 -6.42
C PHE A 87 -1.37 -10.70 -5.62
N ASN A 88 -0.63 -11.60 -6.26
CA ASN A 88 0.43 -12.38 -5.63
C ASN A 88 1.53 -11.48 -5.03
N ASP A 89 1.92 -10.44 -5.77
CA ASP A 89 2.93 -9.50 -5.29
C ASP A 89 2.45 -8.72 -4.05
N THR A 90 1.19 -8.34 -4.05
CA THR A 90 0.56 -7.61 -2.93
C THR A 90 0.45 -8.48 -1.68
N ILE A 91 0.06 -9.75 -1.84
CA ILE A 91 -0.14 -10.68 -0.71
C ILE A 91 1.19 -11.19 -0.15
N HIS A 92 2.13 -11.58 -1.00
CA HIS A 92 3.36 -12.26 -0.56
C HIS A 92 4.50 -11.29 -0.24
N PHE A 93 4.64 -10.19 -1.00
CA PHE A 93 5.71 -9.21 -0.78
C PHE A 93 5.23 -7.96 -0.05
N GLY A 94 3.91 -7.82 0.19
CA GLY A 94 3.35 -6.68 0.91
C GLY A 94 3.44 -5.37 0.13
N LEU A 95 3.61 -5.44 -1.21
CA LEU A 95 3.72 -4.29 -2.10
C LEU A 95 2.34 -3.67 -2.27
N ARG A 96 1.99 -2.73 -1.39
CA ARG A 96 0.66 -2.11 -1.31
C ARG A 96 0.58 -0.77 -2.03
N GLY A 97 1.69 -0.28 -2.58
CA GLY A 97 1.76 0.98 -3.31
C GLY A 97 1.80 0.79 -4.83
N CYS A 98 1.01 1.57 -5.58
CA CYS A 98 1.08 1.62 -7.05
C CYS A 98 2.49 1.89 -7.56
N LYS A 99 3.33 2.59 -6.80
CA LYS A 99 4.70 2.91 -7.18
C LYS A 99 5.61 1.67 -7.10
N GLU A 100 5.57 0.96 -5.97
CA GLU A 100 6.43 -0.19 -5.70
C GLU A 100 6.19 -1.31 -6.70
N THR A 101 4.93 -1.60 -7.02
CA THR A 101 4.58 -2.62 -8.03
C THR A 101 4.94 -2.19 -9.45
N ARG A 102 4.87 -0.89 -9.77
CA ARG A 102 5.20 -0.37 -11.12
C ARG A 102 6.70 -0.27 -11.37
N GLU A 103 7.49 -0.12 -10.32
CA GLU A 103 8.95 0.02 -10.42
C GLU A 103 9.67 -1.34 -10.32
N MET A 104 8.94 -2.44 -10.07
CA MET A 104 9.51 -3.78 -10.03
C MET A 104 10.07 -4.16 -11.41
N CYS A 105 11.34 -4.55 -11.41
CA CYS A 105 12.08 -4.97 -12.58
C CYS A 105 12.33 -6.47 -12.56
N TRP A 106 12.61 -7.02 -13.75
CA TRP A 106 13.10 -8.39 -13.85
C TRP A 106 14.40 -8.55 -13.05
N GLY A 107 14.47 -9.57 -12.20
CA GLY A 107 15.62 -9.87 -11.36
C GLY A 107 15.54 -9.33 -9.93
N ASP A 108 14.54 -8.48 -9.61
CA ASP A 108 14.26 -8.05 -8.24
C ASP A 108 13.73 -9.21 -7.39
N VAL A 109 12.98 -10.12 -8.01
CA VAL A 109 12.51 -11.37 -7.41
C VAL A 109 13.40 -12.52 -7.88
N LYS A 110 13.96 -13.27 -6.92
CA LYS A 110 14.79 -14.45 -7.19
C LYS A 110 14.21 -15.66 -6.48
N LEU A 111 14.09 -16.76 -7.20
CA LEU A 111 13.69 -18.03 -6.61
C LEU A 111 14.85 -18.60 -5.78
N CYS A 112 14.66 -18.67 -4.47
CA CYS A 112 15.59 -19.38 -3.59
C CYS A 112 15.39 -20.90 -3.74
N GLN A 113 16.28 -21.57 -4.48
CA GLN A 113 16.22 -23.02 -4.70
C GLN A 113 16.58 -23.86 -3.45
N ASN A 114 17.11 -23.23 -2.39
CA ASN A 114 17.68 -23.91 -1.23
C ASN A 114 16.77 -23.87 0.02
N PHE A 115 15.48 -24.21 -0.12
CA PHE A 115 14.70 -24.65 1.04
C PHE A 115 15.05 -26.10 1.39
N HIS A 116 16.28 -26.34 1.87
CA HIS A 116 16.51 -27.51 2.70
C HIS A 116 15.76 -27.27 4.01
N ARG A 117 14.54 -27.85 4.13
CA ARG A 117 14.00 -28.14 5.45
C ARG A 117 15.00 -29.08 6.12
N VAL A 118 15.82 -28.54 7.00
CA VAL A 118 16.50 -29.34 8.01
C VAL A 118 15.38 -29.99 8.83
N GLY A 119 15.10 -31.28 8.58
CA GLY A 119 14.31 -32.11 9.49
C GLY A 119 12.95 -32.67 9.03
N VAL A 120 12.62 -32.77 7.73
CA VAL A 120 11.44 -33.57 7.32
C VAL A 120 11.85 -34.67 6.34
N PRO A 121 11.80 -35.97 6.73
CA PRO A 121 12.15 -37.08 5.86
C PRO A 121 11.18 -37.18 4.68
N ARG A 122 11.75 -37.43 3.50
CA ARG A 122 10.99 -37.72 2.27
C ARG A 122 10.40 -39.14 2.41
N ILE A 123 9.08 -39.25 2.47
CA ILE A 123 8.38 -40.53 2.40
C ILE A 123 8.42 -40.97 0.92
N GLN A 124 8.92 -42.18 0.67
CA GLN A 124 8.94 -42.84 -0.64
C GLN A 124 7.52 -43.21 -1.07
#